data_AF-A0A1F4APP5-F1
#
_entry.id   AF-A0A1F4APP5-F1
#
_cell.length_a   1.000
_cell.length_b   1.000
_cell.length_c   1.000
_cell.angle_alpha   90.00
_cell.angle_beta   90.00
_cell.angle_gamma   90.00
#
_symmetry.space_group_name_H-M   'P 1'
#
loop_
_entity.id
_entity.type
_entity.pdbx_description
1 polymer ?
#
loop_
_entity_poly.entity_id
_entity_poly.type
_entity_poly.pdbx_seq_one_letter_code
_entity_poly.pdbx_strand_id
1 'polypeptide(L)' 'MLEVNLPPELDTALSREAQRARKSKASLVRAAVAQYLQDAADYQAVADARKHRGRTRTLAQVKRRLGLDG' A
#
# COMPACT_ATOMS: atom_id res chain seq x y z
N MET A 1 -5.80 8.39 20.50
CA MET A 1 -7.20 8.09 20.13
C MET A 1 -7.56 9.06 19.03
N LEU A 2 -7.97 8.58 17.85
CA LEU A 2 -8.33 9.44 16.73
C LEU A 2 -9.85 9.58 16.72
N GLU A 3 -10.36 10.80 16.94
CA GLU A 3 -11.78 11.10 16.77
C GLU A 3 -11.99 11.71 15.40
N VAL A 4 -12.78 11.03 14.57
CA VAL A 4 -13.08 11.45 13.21
C VAL A 4 -14.57 11.64 13.10
N ASN A 5 -14.99 12.86 12.73
CA ASN A 5 -16.39 13.14 12.47
C ASN A 5 -16.70 12.70 11.03
N LEU A 6 -17.40 11.57 10.90
CA LEU A 6 -17.77 11.04 9.60
C LEU A 6 -19.08 11.68 9.13
N PRO A 7 -19.17 12.12 7.86
CA PRO A 7 -20.44 12.47 7.24
C PRO A 7 -21.46 11.33 7.42
N PRO A 8 -22.76 11.64 7.60
CA PRO A 8 -23.80 10.63 7.87
C PRO A 8 -23.88 9.54 6.80
N GLU A 9 -23.61 9.89 5.55
CA GLU A 9 -23.59 9.00 4.40
C GLU A 9 -22.49 7.94 4.52
N LEU A 10 -21.29 8.36 4.92
CA LEU A 10 -20.14 7.47 5.12
C LEU A 10 -20.34 6.59 6.35
N ASP A 11 -20.90 7.11 7.44
CA ASP A 11 -21.21 6.28 8.61
C ASP A 11 -22.27 5.21 8.27
N THR A 12 -23.27 5.56 7.45
CA THR A 12 -24.28 4.61 6.98
C THR A 12 -23.66 3.53 6.11
N ALA A 13 -22.81 3.91 5.14
CA ALA A 13 -22.10 2.95 4.29
C ALA A 13 -21.20 2.02 5.11
N LEU A 14 -20.44 2.58 6.06
CA LEU A 14 -19.56 1.84 6.96
C LEU A 14 -20.36 0.89 7.87
N SER A 15 -21.54 1.31 8.34
CA SER A 15 -22.46 0.46 9.12
C SER A 15 -22.90 -0.77 8.34
N ARG A 16 -23.31 -0.58 7.09
CA ARG A 16 -23.77 -1.67 6.21
C ARG A 16 -22.63 -2.66 5.94
N GLU A 17 -21.44 -2.14 5.67
CA GLU A 17 -20.27 -2.99 5.42
C GLU A 17 -19.81 -3.74 6.68
N ALA A 18 -19.82 -3.06 7.84
CA ALA A 18 -19.54 -3.68 9.13
C ALA A 18 -20.48 -4.86 9.42
N GLN A 19 -21.77 -4.71 9.15
CA GLN A 19 -22.77 -5.78 9.28
C GLN A 19 -22.48 -6.95 8.33
N ARG A 20 -22.23 -6.67 7.06
CA ARG A 20 -21.92 -7.69 6.04
C ARG A 20 -20.65 -8.49 6.39
N ALA A 21 -19.60 -7.80 6.80
CA ALA A 21 -18.32 -8.39 7.17
C ALA A 21 -18.32 -9.00 8.58
N ARG A 22 -19.39 -8.84 9.37
CA ARG A 22 -19.47 -9.17 10.81
C ARG A 22 -18.28 -8.62 11.61
N LYS A 23 -17.89 -7.39 11.31
CA LYS A 23 -16.78 -6.67 11.96
C LYS A 23 -17.29 -5.37 12.56
N SER A 24 -16.59 -4.83 13.56
CA SER A 24 -16.89 -3.49 14.06
C SER A 24 -16.46 -2.42 13.06
N LYS A 25 -17.18 -1.29 13.03
CA LYS A 25 -16.82 -0.10 12.23
C LYS A 25 -15.37 0.31 12.46
N ALA A 26 -14.95 0.36 13.72
CA ALA A 26 -13.58 0.72 14.11
C ALA A 26 -12.53 -0.27 13.57
N SER A 27 -12.85 -1.56 13.48
CA SER A 27 -11.96 -2.56 12.89
C SER A 27 -11.80 -2.35 11.39
N LEU A 28 -12.90 -2.09 10.68
CA LEU A 28 -12.87 -1.78 9.24
C LEU A 28 -12.09 -0.49 8.96
N VAL A 29 -12.33 0.58 9.71
CA VAL A 29 -11.60 1.84 9.55
C VAL A 29 -10.11 1.64 9.79
N ARG A 30 -9.71 0.91 10.85
CA ARG A 30 -8.30 0.60 11.10
C ARG A 30 -7.66 -0.16 9.94
N ALA A 31 -8.34 -1.18 9.42
CA ALA A 31 -7.85 -1.95 8.28
C ALA A 31 -7.72 -1.08 7.02
N ALA A 32 -8.72 -0.24 6.74
CA ALA A 32 -8.70 0.66 5.59
C ALA A 32 -7.56 1.68 5.67
N VAL A 33 -7.33 2.27 6.86
CA VAL A 33 -6.20 3.20 7.07
C VAL A 33 -4.87 2.47 6.90
N ALA A 34 -4.72 1.26 7.44
CA ALA A 34 -3.50 0.47 7.27
C ALA A 34 -3.22 0.18 5.79
N GLN A 35 -4.25 -0.23 5.04
CA GLN A 35 -4.14 -0.48 3.60
C GLN A 35 -3.74 0.79 2.84
N TYR A 36 -4.39 1.92 3.13
CA TYR A 36 -4.08 3.19 2.47
C TYR A 36 -2.62 3.62 2.70
N LEU A 37 -2.12 3.49 3.94
CA LEU A 37 -0.73 3.82 4.25
C LEU A 37 0.26 2.91 3.53
N GLN A 38 -0.06 1.62 3.40
CA GLN A 38 0.75 0.69 2.62
C GLN A 38 0.77 1.06 1.14
N ASP A 39 -0.40 1.31 0.55
CA ASP A 39 -0.51 1.67 -0.87
C ASP A 39 0.24 3.00 -1.17
N ALA A 40 0.16 3.96 -0.25
CA ALA A 40 0.90 5.23 -0.35
C ALA A 40 2.42 5.01 -0.30
N ALA A 41 2.90 4.13 0.59
CA ALA A 41 4.31 3.76 0.67
C ALA A 41 4.78 3.05 -0.59
N ASP A 42 3.99 2.11 -1.12
CA ASP A 42 4.29 1.38 -2.35
C ASP A 42 4.37 2.34 -3.54
N TYR A 43 3.43 3.27 -3.65
CA TYR A 43 3.45 4.31 -4.67
C TYR A 43 4.72 5.16 -4.60
N GLN A 44 5.11 5.61 -3.39
CA GLN A 44 6.33 6.38 -3.18
C GLN A 44 7.58 5.58 -3.57
N ALA A 45 7.67 4.31 -3.16
CA ALA A 45 8.79 3.44 -3.52
C ALA A 45 8.94 3.29 -5.04
N VAL A 46 7.83 3.16 -5.78
CA VAL A 46 7.83 3.12 -7.25
C VAL A 46 8.25 4.47 -7.83
N ALA A 47 7.74 5.58 -7.30
CA ALA A 47 8.09 6.92 -7.75
C ALA A 47 9.60 7.20 -7.57
N ASP A 48 10.15 6.80 -6.43
CA ASP A 48 11.58 6.97 -6.12
C ASP A 48 12.45 6.03 -6.96
N ALA A 49 12.04 4.78 -7.15
CA ALA A 49 12.72 3.86 -8.08
C ALA A 49 12.73 4.40 -9.53
N ARG A 50 11.68 5.11 -9.95
CA ARG A 50 11.64 5.78 -11.26
C ARG A 50 12.58 6.97 -11.34
N LYS A 51 12.63 7.81 -10.30
CA LYS A 51 13.55 8.97 -10.22
C LYS A 51 15.01 8.54 -10.15
N HIS A 52 15.29 7.49 -9.39
CA HIS A 52 16.60 6.88 -9.24
C HIS A 52 16.77 5.67 -10.15
N ARG A 53 16.21 5.72 -11.38
CA ARG A 53 16.40 4.67 -12.38
C ARG A 53 17.89 4.47 -12.61
N GLY A 54 18.47 3.52 -11.87
CA GLY A 54 19.80 3.02 -12.13
C GLY A 54 19.84 2.50 -13.56
N ARG A 55 20.99 2.59 -14.22
CA ARG A 55 21.17 2.01 -15.56
C ARG A 55 20.71 0.55 -15.55
N THR A 56 19.71 0.23 -16.38
CA THR A 56 19.27 -1.14 -16.63
C THR A 56 20.50 -1.94 -17.03
N ARG A 57 20.87 -2.95 -16.23
CA ARG A 57 22.02 -3.80 -16.53
C ARG A 57 21.58 -4.95 -17.40
N THR A 58 22.36 -5.26 -18.44
CA THR A 58 22.12 -6.45 -19.26
C THR A 58 22.36 -7.71 -18.44
N LEU A 59 21.77 -8.83 -18.85
CA LEU A 59 21.97 -10.13 -18.17
C LEU A 59 23.47 -10.46 -18.05
N ALA A 60 24.28 -10.18 -19.08
CA ALA A 60 25.73 -10.35 -19.05
C ALA A 60 26.41 -9.49 -17.97
N GLN A 61 25.98 -8.23 -17.79
CA GLN A 61 26.51 -7.35 -16.75
C GLN A 61 26.11 -7.78 -15.33
N VAL A 62 24.94 -8.39 -15.18
CA VAL A 62 24.49 -8.97 -13.89
C VAL A 62 25.28 -10.24 -13.59
N LYS A 63 25.44 -11.15 -14.56
CA LYS A 63 26.23 -12.37 -14.41
C LYS A 63 27.67 -12.07 -14.00
N ARG A 64 28.34 -11.12 -14.67
CA ARG A 64 29.69 -10.67 -14.31
C ARG A 64 29.79 -10.08 -12.91
N ARG A 65 28.78 -9.34 -12.46
CA ARG A 65 28.76 -8.78 -11.09
C ARG A 65 28.62 -9.86 -10.02
N LEU A 66 27.92 -10.95 -10.34
CA LEU A 66 27.62 -12.04 -9.43
C LEU A 66 28.63 -13.20 -9.51
N GLY A 67 29.63 -13.11 -10.40
CA GLY A 67 30.60 -14.19 -10.64
C GLY A 67 29.98 -15.42 -11.31
N LEU A 68 28.94 -15.22 -12.13
CA LEU A 68 28.14 -16.26 -12.81
C LEU A 68 28.37 -16.26 -14.33
N ASP A 69 29.49 -15.70 -14.78
CA ASP A 69 29.89 -15.55 -16.18
C ASP A 69 30.81 -16.66 -16.70
N GLY A 70 30.87 -17.79 -15.98
CA GLY A 70 31.45 -19.06 -16.45
C GLY A 70 30.51 -19.86 -17.33
#